data_AF-A0AB34Z461-F1
#
_entry.id   AF-A0AB34Z461-F1
#
_cell.length_a   1.000
_cell.length_b   1.000
_cell.length_c   1.000
_cell.angle_alpha   90.00
_cell.angle_beta   90.00
_cell.angle_gamma   90.00
#
_symmetry.space_group_name_H-M   'P 1'
#
loop_
_entity.id
_entity.type
_entity.pdbx_description
1 polymer ?
#
loop_
_entity_poly.entity_id
_entity_poly.type
_entity_poly.pdbx_seq_one_letter_code
_entity_poly.pdbx_strand_id
1 'polypeptide(L)'
;MIEQFEAALRLAEVGLATHGASHARAMLESLVTFRLLGHKPEQIDQMRYEQLRGEKKLYEKVLQFPELAGGERKYIELRLADCLALYSTLHEKKVRPTKLIEQFEAAGVAALAAPYTMLCSFAHNDLAALALRHQGEVGMTLRAGDSDDVVFLVMSIVSYVLLDSAAAIGQIALFPDGRFERHHLDIYDAYTALMDLRQQLASTGQQG
;
A
#
# COMPACT_ATOMS: atom_id res chain seq x y z
N MET A 1 -4.71 -0.41 -9.31
CA MET A 1 -5.47 -1.15 -8.30
C MET A 1 -5.93 -2.51 -8.80
N ILE A 2 -6.62 -2.62 -9.94
CA ILE A 2 -7.08 -3.93 -10.48
C ILE A 2 -5.91 -4.92 -10.68
N GLU A 3 -4.83 -4.49 -11.33
CA GLU A 3 -3.66 -5.35 -11.55
C GLU A 3 -3.01 -5.84 -10.24
N GLN A 4 -3.02 -4.98 -9.20
CA GLN A 4 -2.49 -5.34 -7.88
C GLN A 4 -3.41 -6.33 -7.16
N PHE A 5 -4.73 -6.16 -7.28
CA PHE A 5 -5.71 -7.11 -6.76
C PHE A 5 -5.54 -8.49 -7.42
N GLU A 6 -5.47 -8.52 -8.76
CA GLU A 6 -5.29 -9.77 -9.51
C GLU A 6 -3.96 -10.44 -9.16
N ALA A 7 -2.88 -9.68 -9.04
CA ALA A 7 -1.59 -10.22 -8.62
C ALA A 7 -1.66 -10.83 -7.21
N ALA A 8 -2.31 -10.15 -6.26
CA ALA A 8 -2.49 -10.68 -4.90
C ALA A 8 -3.32 -11.98 -4.89
N LEU A 9 -4.40 -12.04 -5.68
CA LEU A 9 -5.23 -13.23 -5.81
C LEU A 9 -4.45 -14.41 -6.38
N ARG A 10 -3.75 -14.22 -7.51
CA ARG A 10 -2.95 -15.28 -8.14
C ARG A 10 -1.83 -15.78 -7.23
N LEU A 11 -1.24 -14.90 -6.42
CA LEU A 11 -0.24 -15.28 -5.43
C LEU A 11 -0.86 -16.11 -4.30
N ALA A 12 -2.05 -15.76 -3.83
CA ALA A 12 -2.76 -16.55 -2.82
C ALA A 12 -3.14 -17.95 -3.35
N GLU A 13 -3.61 -18.06 -4.59
CA GLU A 13 -3.98 -19.35 -5.24
C GLU A 13 -2.83 -20.35 -5.31
N VAL A 14 -1.59 -19.87 -5.39
CA VAL A 14 -0.38 -20.72 -5.44
C VAL A 14 0.34 -20.83 -4.09
N GLY A 15 -0.29 -20.39 -3.00
CA GLY A 15 0.26 -20.47 -1.63
C GLY A 15 1.42 -19.50 -1.38
N LEU A 16 1.36 -18.30 -1.98
CA LEU A 16 2.35 -17.21 -1.86
C LEU A 16 1.69 -15.89 -1.45
N ALA A 17 0.60 -15.93 -0.66
CA ALA A 17 -0.14 -14.77 -0.18
C ALA A 17 0.75 -13.77 0.57
N THR A 18 1.79 -14.22 1.27
CA THR A 18 2.75 -13.30 1.91
C THR A 18 3.51 -12.41 0.91
N HIS A 19 3.64 -12.80 -0.35
CA HIS A 19 4.14 -11.92 -1.43
C HIS A 19 3.06 -10.94 -1.91
N GLY A 20 1.79 -11.35 -1.85
CA GLY A 20 0.60 -10.53 -2.09
C GLY A 20 0.49 -9.33 -1.15
N ALA A 21 1.09 -9.40 0.04
CA ALA A 21 1.12 -8.29 0.99
C ALA A 21 1.74 -7.00 0.43
N SER A 22 2.71 -7.12 -0.49
CA SER A 22 3.31 -5.97 -1.17
C SER A 22 2.31 -5.23 -2.06
N HIS A 23 1.43 -5.99 -2.73
CA HIS A 23 0.33 -5.45 -3.53
C HIS A 23 -0.76 -4.85 -2.65
N ALA A 24 -1.13 -5.53 -1.56
CA ALA A 24 -2.09 -5.01 -0.58
C ALA A 24 -1.65 -3.66 0.03
N ARG A 25 -0.36 -3.54 0.39
CA ARG A 25 0.23 -2.29 0.86
C ARG A 25 0.11 -1.17 -0.17
N ALA A 26 0.48 -1.45 -1.43
CA ALA A 26 0.42 -0.46 -2.50
C ALA A 26 -1.02 -0.04 -2.83
N MET A 27 -1.97 -0.97 -2.73
CA MET A 27 -3.40 -0.67 -2.86
C MET A 27 -3.87 0.27 -1.74
N LEU A 28 -3.50 0.02 -0.48
CA LEU A 28 -3.84 0.92 0.64
C LEU A 28 -3.27 2.34 0.45
N GLU A 29 -2.01 2.45 0.01
CA GLU A 29 -1.39 3.76 -0.28
C GLU A 29 -2.13 4.50 -1.39
N SER A 30 -2.56 3.76 -2.42
CA SER A 30 -3.37 4.29 -3.50
C SER A 30 -4.72 4.77 -2.99
N LEU A 31 -5.41 4.00 -2.14
CA LEU A 31 -6.69 4.38 -1.56
C LEU A 31 -6.60 5.68 -0.75
N VAL A 32 -5.61 5.77 0.15
CA VAL A 32 -5.36 6.98 0.94
C VAL A 32 -5.13 8.16 0.00
N THR A 33 -4.27 7.99 -1.01
CA THR A 33 -3.99 9.04 -2.00
C THR A 33 -5.24 9.48 -2.76
N PHE A 34 -6.06 8.53 -3.24
CA PHE A 34 -7.29 8.85 -3.96
C PHE A 34 -8.29 9.61 -3.11
N ARG A 35 -8.50 9.18 -1.86
CA ARG A 35 -9.40 9.89 -0.94
C ARG A 35 -8.89 11.31 -0.67
N LEU A 36 -7.61 11.47 -0.35
CA LEU A 36 -7.02 12.79 -0.12
C LEU A 36 -7.12 13.69 -1.36
N LEU A 37 -6.89 13.17 -2.56
CA LEU A 37 -7.07 13.94 -3.81
C LEU A 37 -8.51 14.39 -4.01
N GLY A 38 -9.49 13.60 -3.57
CA GLY A 38 -10.91 13.93 -3.66
C GLY A 38 -11.36 15.08 -2.76
N HIS A 39 -10.63 15.38 -1.67
CA HIS A 39 -11.08 16.38 -0.68
C HIS A 39 -10.00 17.34 -0.15
N LYS A 40 -8.73 17.22 -0.57
CA LYS A 40 -7.64 18.16 -0.25
C LYS A 40 -7.02 18.70 -1.54
N PRO A 41 -7.37 19.92 -1.97
CA PRO A 41 -6.79 20.54 -3.17
C PRO A 41 -5.25 20.61 -3.14
N GLU A 42 -4.66 20.77 -1.95
CA GLU A 42 -3.21 20.87 -1.74
C GLU A 42 -2.49 19.52 -1.81
N GLN A 43 -3.22 18.41 -1.92
CA GLN A 43 -2.63 17.06 -1.92
C GLN A 43 -1.63 16.86 -3.07
N ILE A 44 -1.85 17.49 -4.23
CA ILE A 44 -0.91 17.43 -5.36
C ILE A 44 0.43 18.08 -4.98
N ASP A 45 0.40 19.23 -4.30
CA ASP A 45 1.61 19.90 -3.83
C ASP A 45 2.31 19.07 -2.73
N GLN A 46 1.54 18.40 -1.86
CA GLN A 46 2.08 17.46 -0.87
C GLN A 46 2.80 16.26 -1.54
N MET A 47 2.17 15.64 -2.55
CA MET A 47 2.76 14.52 -3.29
C MET A 47 4.06 14.92 -3.99
N ARG A 48 4.05 16.07 -4.67
CA ARG A 48 5.25 16.63 -5.32
C ARG A 48 6.35 16.91 -4.31
N TYR A 49 5.99 17.45 -3.14
CA TYR A 49 6.95 17.75 -2.09
C TYR A 49 7.62 16.48 -1.54
N GLU A 50 6.86 15.43 -1.24
CA GLU A 50 7.44 14.16 -0.75
C GLU A 50 8.33 13.49 -1.80
N GLN A 51 7.93 13.51 -3.07
CA GLN A 51 8.76 13.02 -4.17
C GLN A 51 10.10 13.77 -4.22
N LEU A 52 10.06 15.11 -4.30
CA LEU A 52 11.25 15.96 -4.37
C LEU A 52 12.13 15.82 -3.13
N ARG A 53 11.53 15.66 -1.95
CA ARG A 53 12.26 15.41 -0.70
C ARG A 53 13.04 14.09 -0.76
N GLY A 54 12.42 13.03 -1.28
CA GLY A 54 13.05 11.73 -1.47
C GLY A 54 14.20 11.79 -2.49
N GLU A 55 13.95 12.39 -3.65
CA GLU A 55 14.94 12.60 -4.71
C GLU A 55 16.14 13.41 -4.22
N LYS A 56 15.88 14.55 -3.55
CA LYS A 56 16.92 15.39 -2.94
C LYS A 56 17.82 14.57 -2.01
N LYS A 57 17.22 13.86 -1.04
CA LYS A 57 17.97 13.05 -0.07
C LYS A 57 18.79 11.97 -0.74
N LEU A 58 18.26 11.34 -1.79
CA LEU A 58 18.97 10.33 -2.58
C LEU A 58 20.19 10.94 -3.28
N TYR A 59 20.02 12.02 -4.03
CA TYR A 59 21.13 12.65 -4.76
C TYR A 59 22.21 13.16 -3.80
N GLU A 60 21.83 13.82 -2.70
CA GLU A 60 22.77 14.26 -1.66
C GLU A 60 23.60 13.09 -1.09
N LYS A 61 23.00 11.89 -0.97
CA LYS A 61 23.68 10.69 -0.49
C LYS A 61 24.58 10.06 -1.55
N VAL A 62 24.11 9.95 -2.79
CA VAL A 62 24.90 9.40 -3.90
C VAL A 62 26.16 10.22 -4.15
N LEU A 63 26.09 11.56 -4.04
CA LEU A 63 27.26 12.43 -4.21
C LEU A 63 28.32 12.26 -3.11
N GLN A 64 28.00 11.59 -2.00
CA GLN A 64 28.96 11.24 -0.96
C GLN A 64 29.79 10.00 -1.31
N PHE A 65 29.44 9.26 -2.37
CA PHE A 65 30.18 8.08 -2.80
C PHE A 65 31.48 8.48 -3.51
N PRO A 66 32.65 8.06 -2.98
CA PRO A 66 33.94 8.39 -3.57
C PRO A 66 34.18 7.68 -4.90
N GLU A 67 33.49 6.58 -5.19
CA GLU A 67 33.64 5.79 -6.41
C GLU A 67 32.89 6.37 -7.61
N LEU A 68 32.08 7.41 -7.41
CA LEU A 68 31.24 8.00 -8.45
C LEU A 68 32.10 8.65 -9.54
N ALA A 69 31.99 8.16 -10.78
CA ALA A 69 32.78 8.67 -11.88
C ALA A 69 32.46 10.14 -12.18
N GLY A 70 33.42 10.91 -12.73
CA GLY A 70 33.24 12.36 -12.93
C GLY A 70 32.02 12.75 -13.79
N GLY A 71 31.70 11.95 -14.82
CA GLY A 71 30.50 12.15 -15.64
C GLY A 71 29.20 11.90 -14.89
N GLU A 72 29.15 10.83 -14.09
CA GLU A 72 28.00 10.46 -13.26
C GLU A 72 27.78 11.50 -12.16
N ARG A 73 28.86 11.93 -11.51
CA ARG A 73 28.83 12.99 -10.49
C ARG A 73 28.22 14.26 -11.04
N LYS A 74 28.70 14.74 -12.19
CA LYS A 74 28.16 15.94 -12.84
C LYS A 74 26.69 15.79 -13.21
N TYR A 75 26.28 14.61 -13.67
CA TYR A 75 24.87 14.32 -13.96
C TYR A 75 24.02 14.41 -12.69
N ILE A 76 24.43 13.79 -11.58
CA ILE A 76 23.70 13.84 -10.31
C ILE A 76 23.67 15.26 -9.73
N GLU A 77 24.74 16.04 -9.86
CA GLU A 77 24.78 17.45 -9.44
C GLU A 77 23.74 18.30 -10.19
N LEU A 78 23.60 18.10 -11.52
CA LEU A 78 22.58 18.77 -12.32
C LEU A 78 21.17 18.37 -11.88
N ARG A 79 20.91 17.07 -11.68
CA ARG A 79 19.61 16.57 -11.20
C ARG A 79 19.27 17.11 -9.81
N LEU A 80 20.26 17.23 -8.92
CA LEU A 80 20.07 17.82 -7.60
C LEU A 80 19.75 19.32 -7.70
N ALA A 81 20.41 20.07 -8.58
CA ALA A 81 20.12 21.49 -8.77
C ALA A 81 18.66 21.72 -9.24
N ASP A 82 18.20 20.96 -10.25
CA ASP A 82 16.82 21.00 -10.73
C ASP A 82 15.82 20.63 -9.61
N CYS A 83 16.12 19.56 -8.87
CA CYS A 83 15.30 19.10 -7.75
C CYS A 83 15.21 20.14 -6.64
N LEU A 84 16.32 20.80 -6.29
CA LEU A 84 16.37 21.82 -5.24
C LEU A 84 15.56 23.06 -5.61
N ALA A 85 15.58 23.47 -6.88
CA ALA A 85 14.79 24.62 -7.35
C ALA A 85 13.29 24.38 -7.10
N LEU A 86 12.78 23.21 -7.52
CA LEU A 86 11.38 22.84 -7.33
C LEU A 86 11.02 22.59 -5.86
N TYR A 87 11.91 21.90 -5.13
CA TYR A 87 11.72 21.61 -3.71
C TYR A 87 11.61 22.90 -2.88
N SER A 88 12.47 23.88 -3.15
CA SER A 88 12.52 25.14 -2.38
C SER A 88 11.23 25.93 -2.56
N THR A 89 10.68 25.99 -3.78
CA THR A 89 9.37 26.64 -4.03
C THR A 89 8.24 26.04 -3.18
N LEU A 90 8.15 24.71 -3.08
CA LEU A 90 7.14 24.06 -2.24
C LEU A 90 7.43 24.21 -0.75
N HIS A 91 8.71 24.19 -0.37
CA HIS A 91 9.13 24.37 1.02
C HIS A 91 8.82 25.79 1.53
N GLU A 92 8.99 26.80 0.69
CA GLU A 92 8.65 28.21 0.98
C GLU A 92 7.15 28.43 1.11
N LYS A 93 6.33 27.69 0.34
CA LYS A 93 4.86 27.61 0.52
C LYS A 93 4.43 26.92 1.81
N LYS A 94 5.37 26.56 2.69
CA LYS A 94 5.15 25.86 3.97
C LYS A 94 4.59 24.44 3.82
N VAL A 95 4.74 23.80 2.66
CA VAL A 95 4.47 22.36 2.52
C VAL A 95 5.50 21.59 3.34
N ARG A 96 5.07 20.61 4.13
CA ARG A 96 5.91 19.88 5.09
C ARG A 96 5.65 18.38 5.02
N PRO A 97 6.61 17.55 5.46
CA PRO A 97 6.38 16.12 5.50
C PRO A 97 5.19 15.79 6.40
N THR A 98 4.35 14.87 5.96
CA THR A 98 3.20 14.42 6.75
C THR A 98 3.48 13.03 7.30
N LYS A 99 3.09 12.75 8.54
CA LYS A 99 3.21 11.38 9.05
C LYS A 99 2.17 10.50 8.37
N LEU A 100 2.52 9.25 8.15
CA LEU A 100 1.62 8.32 7.48
C LEU A 100 0.28 8.15 8.23
N ILE A 101 0.32 8.04 9.56
CA ILE A 101 -0.91 7.93 10.37
C ILE A 101 -1.85 9.13 10.17
N GLU A 102 -1.29 10.35 10.08
CA GLU A 102 -2.06 11.58 9.82
C GLU A 102 -2.69 11.55 8.42
N GLN A 103 -2.06 10.90 7.44
CA GLN A 103 -2.63 10.70 6.10
C GLN A 103 -3.80 9.70 6.12
N PHE A 104 -3.67 8.59 6.85
CA PHE A 104 -4.74 7.61 7.02
C PHE A 104 -5.94 8.18 7.77
N GLU A 105 -5.70 8.94 8.84
CA GLU A 105 -6.73 9.68 9.57
C GLU A 105 -7.43 10.69 8.66
N ALA A 106 -6.67 11.50 7.94
CA ALA A 106 -7.22 12.49 7.03
C ALA A 106 -8.01 11.90 5.87
N ALA A 107 -7.69 10.68 5.44
CA ALA A 107 -8.42 9.93 4.42
C ALA A 107 -9.63 9.17 5.00
N GLY A 108 -9.91 9.25 6.30
CA GLY A 108 -11.02 8.54 6.93
C GLY A 108 -10.87 7.02 6.96
N VAL A 109 -9.62 6.51 6.94
CA VAL A 109 -9.29 5.08 6.99
C VAL A 109 -8.28 4.76 8.10
N ALA A 110 -8.33 5.50 9.22
CA ALA A 110 -7.40 5.34 10.35
C ALA A 110 -7.26 3.87 10.83
N ALA A 111 -8.37 3.11 10.82
CA ALA A 111 -8.38 1.69 11.20
C ALA A 111 -7.45 0.81 10.33
N LEU A 112 -7.13 1.24 9.10
CA LEU A 112 -6.24 0.51 8.20
C LEU A 112 -4.76 0.81 8.42
N ALA A 113 -4.41 1.75 9.31
CA ALA A 113 -3.02 2.10 9.57
C ALA A 113 -2.23 0.95 10.21
N ALA A 114 -2.82 0.21 11.14
CA ALA A 114 -2.16 -0.94 11.77
C ALA A 114 -1.97 -2.12 10.79
N PRO A 115 -3.00 -2.56 10.03
CA PRO A 115 -2.81 -3.51 8.92
C PRO A 115 -1.74 -3.06 7.93
N TYR A 116 -1.71 -1.78 7.56
CA TYR A 116 -0.68 -1.24 6.68
C TYR A 116 0.74 -1.47 7.23
N THR A 117 0.97 -1.13 8.51
CA THR A 117 2.28 -1.33 9.15
C THR A 117 2.70 -2.80 9.13
N MET A 118 1.76 -3.72 9.40
CA MET A 118 2.02 -5.15 9.31
C MET A 118 2.34 -5.61 7.88
N LEU A 119 1.67 -5.06 6.86
CA LEU A 119 1.97 -5.39 5.47
C LEU A 119 3.35 -4.88 5.02
N CYS A 120 3.84 -3.76 5.57
CA CYS A 120 5.20 -3.28 5.33
C CYS A 120 6.26 -4.31 5.75
N SER A 121 6.04 -5.02 6.86
CA SER A 121 6.93 -6.05 7.33
C SER A 121 7.16 -7.15 6.28
N PHE A 122 6.08 -7.59 5.62
CA PHE A 122 6.16 -8.59 4.55
C PHE A 122 6.82 -8.07 3.26
N ALA A 123 6.65 -6.78 2.95
CA ALA A 123 7.28 -6.17 1.77
C ALA A 123 8.80 -6.02 1.94
N HIS A 124 9.27 -5.79 3.16
CA HIS A 124 10.70 -5.62 3.46
C HIS A 124 11.39 -6.90 3.94
N ASN A 125 10.65 -8.01 4.08
CA ASN A 125 11.12 -9.25 4.71
C ASN A 125 11.83 -8.97 6.06
N ASP A 126 11.19 -8.13 6.88
CA ASP A 126 11.74 -7.79 8.19
C ASP A 126 11.62 -8.96 9.19
N LEU A 127 12.11 -8.74 10.41
CA LEU A 127 12.09 -9.77 11.44
C LEU A 127 10.68 -10.26 11.77
N ALA A 128 9.65 -9.40 11.70
CA ALA A 128 8.28 -9.81 11.98
C ALA A 128 7.73 -10.70 10.87
N ALA A 129 7.99 -10.39 9.60
CA ALA A 129 7.61 -11.24 8.49
C ALA A 129 8.35 -12.59 8.51
N LEU A 130 9.64 -12.59 8.85
CA LEU A 130 10.41 -13.83 9.00
C LEU A 130 9.91 -14.66 10.17
N ALA A 131 9.62 -14.04 11.31
CA ALA A 131 9.02 -14.71 12.45
C ALA A 131 7.69 -15.35 12.07
N LEU A 132 6.77 -14.61 11.43
CA LEU A 132 5.46 -15.13 11.04
C LEU A 132 5.53 -16.26 10.01
N ARG A 133 6.49 -16.25 9.09
CA ARG A 133 6.68 -17.31 8.09
C ARG A 133 7.35 -18.57 8.64
N HIS A 134 8.14 -18.45 9.70
CA HIS A 134 8.98 -19.55 10.21
C HIS A 134 8.76 -19.83 11.71
N GLN A 135 7.67 -19.33 12.30
CA GLN A 135 7.43 -19.47 13.73
C GLN A 135 7.25 -20.95 14.09
N GLY A 136 8.12 -21.46 14.96
CA GLY A 136 8.09 -22.86 15.38
C GLY A 136 8.91 -23.81 14.50
N GLU A 137 9.55 -23.32 13.44
CA GLU A 137 10.49 -24.11 12.65
C GLU A 137 11.93 -23.99 13.18
N VAL A 138 12.71 -25.07 13.07
CA VAL A 138 14.12 -25.11 13.48
C VAL A 138 15.04 -24.44 12.44
N GLY A 139 14.48 -23.92 11.35
CA GLY A 139 15.20 -23.28 10.25
C GLY A 139 14.29 -22.50 9.31
N MET A 140 14.87 -21.96 8.23
CA MET A 140 14.13 -21.27 7.18
C MET A 140 13.72 -22.25 6.09
N THR A 141 12.43 -22.55 5.97
CA THR A 141 11.90 -23.37 4.88
C THR A 141 11.66 -22.53 3.63
N LEU A 142 12.24 -22.95 2.49
CA LEU A 142 11.92 -22.33 1.20
C LEU A 142 10.45 -22.57 0.88
N ARG A 143 9.66 -21.49 0.74
CA ARG A 143 8.20 -21.53 0.54
C ARG A 143 7.47 -22.27 1.67
N ALA A 144 7.75 -21.89 2.92
CA ALA A 144 6.88 -22.23 4.03
C ALA A 144 5.42 -21.86 3.67
N GLY A 145 4.47 -22.72 4.03
CA GLY A 145 3.06 -22.45 3.78
C GLY A 145 2.63 -21.16 4.49
N ASP A 146 1.77 -20.37 3.85
CA ASP A 146 1.22 -19.18 4.50
C ASP A 146 0.23 -19.59 5.59
N SER A 147 0.28 -18.93 6.75
CA SER A 147 -0.78 -19.07 7.75
C SER A 147 -2.10 -18.53 7.22
N ASP A 148 -3.22 -19.18 7.55
CA ASP A 148 -4.57 -18.73 7.17
C ASP A 148 -4.85 -17.28 7.59
N ASP A 149 -4.28 -16.84 8.72
CA ASP A 149 -4.40 -15.47 9.22
C ASP A 149 -3.80 -14.43 8.26
N VAL A 150 -2.65 -14.74 7.66
CA VAL A 150 -1.99 -13.86 6.70
C VAL A 150 -2.72 -13.89 5.35
N VAL A 151 -3.15 -15.06 4.90
CA VAL A 151 -3.99 -15.17 3.68
C VAL A 151 -5.24 -14.31 3.85
N PHE A 152 -5.94 -14.45 4.97
CA PHE A 152 -7.12 -13.67 5.29
C PHE A 152 -6.84 -12.16 5.37
N LEU A 153 -5.77 -11.76 6.07
CA LEU A 153 -5.38 -10.34 6.17
C LEU A 153 -5.12 -9.74 4.79
N VAL A 154 -4.34 -10.40 3.95
CA VAL A 154 -4.02 -9.90 2.61
C VAL A 154 -5.29 -9.82 1.77
N MET A 155 -6.10 -10.87 1.77
CA MET A 155 -7.30 -10.94 0.94
C MET A 155 -8.41 -9.99 1.38
N SER A 156 -8.60 -9.81 2.68
CA SER A 156 -9.55 -8.85 3.23
C SER A 156 -9.18 -7.42 2.84
N ILE A 157 -7.90 -7.05 2.93
CA ILE A 157 -7.42 -5.71 2.58
C ILE A 157 -7.57 -5.42 1.09
N VAL A 158 -7.11 -6.31 0.20
CA VAL A 158 -7.22 -6.05 -1.25
C VAL A 158 -8.67 -6.00 -1.71
N SER A 159 -9.53 -6.83 -1.13
CA SER A 159 -10.98 -6.82 -1.41
C SER A 159 -11.64 -5.54 -0.90
N TYR A 160 -11.35 -5.13 0.34
CA TYR A 160 -11.86 -3.88 0.91
C TYR A 160 -11.45 -2.69 0.05
N VAL A 161 -10.16 -2.57 -0.29
CA VAL A 161 -9.66 -1.44 -1.08
C VAL A 161 -10.30 -1.40 -2.48
N LEU A 162 -10.45 -2.56 -3.12
CA LEU A 162 -11.11 -2.65 -4.43
C LEU A 162 -12.56 -2.17 -4.34
N LEU A 163 -13.33 -2.67 -3.37
CA LEU A 163 -14.72 -2.31 -3.13
C LEU A 163 -14.87 -0.82 -2.84
N ASP A 164 -14.08 -0.30 -1.89
CA ASP A 164 -14.16 1.10 -1.46
C ASP A 164 -13.78 2.07 -2.60
N SER A 165 -12.74 1.72 -3.36
CA SER A 165 -12.32 2.51 -4.52
C SER A 165 -13.35 2.47 -5.64
N ALA A 166 -13.98 1.31 -5.88
CA ALA A 166 -15.06 1.19 -6.86
C ALA A 166 -16.23 2.10 -6.46
N ALA A 167 -16.66 2.08 -5.19
CA ALA A 167 -17.72 2.94 -4.67
C ALA A 167 -17.44 4.44 -4.92
N ALA A 168 -16.19 4.87 -4.69
CA ALA A 168 -15.79 6.26 -4.94
C ALA A 168 -15.87 6.64 -6.43
N ILE A 169 -15.48 5.73 -7.34
CA ILE A 169 -15.61 5.95 -8.79
C ILE A 169 -17.10 6.01 -9.20
N GLY A 170 -17.94 5.17 -8.60
CA GLY A 170 -19.39 5.16 -8.81
C GLY A 170 -20.07 6.51 -8.55
N GLN A 171 -19.50 7.34 -7.67
CA GLN A 171 -20.05 8.66 -7.35
C GLN A 171 -19.73 9.73 -8.39
N ILE A 172 -18.70 9.51 -9.22
CA ILE A 172 -18.18 10.54 -10.15
C ILE A 172 -18.33 10.14 -11.62
N ALA A 173 -18.46 8.86 -11.92
CA ALA A 173 -18.57 8.35 -13.28
C ALA A 173 -20.02 7.96 -13.60
N LEU A 174 -20.46 8.27 -14.83
CA LEU A 174 -21.76 7.85 -15.33
C LEU A 174 -21.65 6.42 -15.87
N PHE A 175 -22.37 5.48 -15.27
CA PHE A 175 -22.47 4.11 -15.73
C PHE A 175 -23.90 3.85 -16.23
N PRO A 176 -24.13 3.80 -17.56
CA PRO A 176 -25.45 3.47 -18.08
C PRO A 176 -25.85 2.04 -17.71
N ASP A 177 -27.17 1.80 -17.70
CA ASP A 177 -27.80 0.48 -17.56
C ASP A 177 -27.64 -0.24 -16.21
N GLY A 178 -27.25 0.47 -15.14
CA GLY A 178 -27.19 -0.10 -13.78
C GLY A 178 -26.13 -1.21 -13.61
N ARG A 179 -25.19 -1.33 -14.55
CA ARG A 179 -24.18 -2.40 -14.55
C ARG A 179 -23.18 -2.24 -13.42
N PHE A 180 -22.83 -1.00 -13.08
CA PHE A 180 -21.90 -0.70 -12.00
C PHE A 180 -22.48 -1.16 -10.66
N GLU A 181 -23.73 -0.81 -10.37
CA GLU A 181 -24.42 -1.17 -9.14
C GLU A 181 -24.52 -2.69 -8.98
N ARG A 182 -24.84 -3.40 -10.07
CA ARG A 182 -24.92 -4.86 -10.04
C ARG A 182 -23.57 -5.50 -9.71
N HIS A 183 -22.51 -5.13 -10.44
CA HIS A 183 -21.19 -5.70 -10.19
C HIS A 183 -20.58 -5.25 -8.85
N HIS A 184 -20.90 -4.04 -8.40
CA HIS A 184 -20.50 -3.56 -7.08
C HIS A 184 -21.17 -4.40 -5.98
N LEU A 185 -22.45 -4.75 -6.13
CA LEU A 185 -23.14 -5.67 -5.21
C LEU A 185 -22.51 -7.07 -5.23
N ASP A 186 -22.21 -7.62 -6.41
CA ASP A 186 -21.54 -8.94 -6.51
C ASP A 186 -20.21 -8.96 -5.73
N ILE A 187 -19.40 -7.90 -5.86
CA ILE A 187 -18.13 -7.75 -5.13
C ILE A 187 -18.38 -7.57 -3.62
N TYR A 188 -19.40 -6.80 -3.25
CA TYR A 188 -19.78 -6.58 -1.86
C TYR A 188 -20.22 -7.88 -1.17
N ASP A 189 -21.02 -8.70 -1.86
CA ASP A 189 -21.50 -9.99 -1.36
C ASP A 189 -20.34 -10.97 -1.17
N ALA A 190 -19.40 -11.02 -2.14
CA ALA A 190 -18.19 -11.83 -2.03
C ALA A 190 -17.30 -11.38 -0.85
N TYR A 191 -17.14 -10.08 -0.65
CA TYR A 191 -16.41 -9.53 0.50
C TYR A 191 -17.09 -9.88 1.83
N THR A 192 -18.42 -9.77 1.91
CA THR A 192 -19.19 -10.10 3.12
C THR A 192 -19.07 -11.59 3.45
N ALA A 193 -19.19 -12.47 2.45
CA ALA A 193 -19.00 -13.90 2.62
C ALA A 193 -17.59 -14.25 3.14
N LEU A 194 -16.55 -13.56 2.65
CA LEU A 194 -15.19 -13.70 3.17
C LEU A 194 -15.10 -13.31 4.65
N MET A 195 -15.76 -12.21 5.06
CA MET A 195 -15.76 -11.76 6.46
C MET A 195 -16.52 -12.72 7.37
N ASP A 196 -17.64 -13.27 6.92
CA ASP A 196 -18.44 -14.24 7.67
C ASP A 196 -17.71 -15.56 7.88
N LEU A 197 -16.99 -16.04 6.86
CA LEU A 197 -16.16 -17.26 6.95
C LEU A 197 -15.14 -17.15 8.09
N ARG A 198 -14.55 -15.97 8.28
CA ARG A 198 -13.59 -15.73 9.37
C ARG A 198 -14.23 -15.84 10.74
N GLN A 199 -15.44 -15.30 10.91
CA GLN A 199 -16.16 -15.40 12.17
C GLN A 199 -16.52 -16.85 12.50
N GLN A 200 -16.91 -17.64 11.49
CA GLN A 200 -17.21 -19.07 11.64
C GLN A 200 -15.96 -19.88 12.02
N LEU A 201 -14.81 -19.61 11.40
CA LEU A 201 -13.55 -20.29 11.75
C LEU A 201 -13.10 -19.93 13.18
N ALA A 202 -13.25 -18.67 13.59
CA ALA A 202 -12.91 -18.23 14.94
C ALA A 202 -13.81 -18.87 16.03
N SER A 203 -15.10 -19.08 15.75
CA SER A 203 -16.02 -19.72 16.70
C SER A 203 -15.85 -21.24 16.79
N THR A 204 -15.42 -21.88 15.70
CA THR A 204 -15.16 -23.33 15.66
C THR A 204 -13.85 -23.69 16.38
N GLY A 205 -12.84 -22.83 16.33
CA GLY A 205 -11.56 -23.01 17.02
C GLY A 205 -11.59 -22.82 18.55
N GLN A 206 -12.67 -22.27 19.12
CA GLN A 206 -12.86 -22.12 20.57
C GLN A 206 -13.54 -23.32 21.25
N GLN A 207 -13.90 -24.36 20.49
CA GLN A 207 -14.56 -25.58 21.01
C GLN A 207 -13.63 -26.81 21.08
N GLY A 208 -12.34 -26.66 20.80
CA GLY A 208 -11.33 -27.73 20.81
C GLY A 208 -10.42 -27.72 22.03
#